data_AF-A0A9P0F2J3-F1
#
_entry.id   AF-A0A9P0F2J3-F1
#
_cell.length_a   1.000
_cell.length_b   1.000
_cell.length_c   1.000
_cell.angle_alpha   90.00
_cell.angle_beta   90.00
_cell.angle_gamma   90.00
#
_symmetry.space_group_name_H-M   'P 1'
#
loop_
_entity.id
_entity.type
_entity.pdbx_description
1 polymer ?
#
loop_
_entity_poly.entity_id
_entity_poly.type
_entity_poly.pdbx_seq_one_letter_code
_entity_poly.pdbx_strand_id
1 'polypeptide(L)'
;MVIPLSPCRGGVGTGARAWPPIPGAGAPLTASVTLSGGSGSRSQDRVTTGTLSLSPAKTLAAHSLDSPPPDYENSSDDEDLKRAILYDKWRQLFDKYDVEGYGEIPWDDLLRALVMPDFIAQVCPNKREMLAEKAYERKTTAITFQDFVNVMTDKRRRSFKCALHSRDGLVSSQNDFHIIFKQPPIFSRMVHVIANEFLTDERDRKYYADHYTCWPPPFFIITITLVELCFFTYYTLMTGEMNPSRPVPTDSIFIYRPDKRLQVWRFVFYMVLHAGWLHLLFNLLVQVLVGLPLEMVHGSFRIGIVYMAGVLAGSLGTSVFDTEVYLVGASGGVYALLAAHLANILLNFNNMEFGVIRLLGIFVIVSADVGFAVYDRHAAEMLDTSVGCHPVSYVAHLTGALAGLTIGLLVLKNFEQKLHEQLIWWIALGVYAACTIFAILFNICSPSYADP
;
A
#
# COMPACT_ATOMS: atom_id res chain seq x y z
N MET A 1 31.60 -18.23 43.64
CA MET A 1 32.57 -18.50 42.56
C MET A 1 32.48 -17.33 41.60
N VAL A 2 33.46 -16.45 41.69
CA VAL A 2 33.58 -15.14 41.03
C VAL A 2 34.28 -15.36 39.68
N ILE A 3 33.82 -14.73 38.58
CA ILE A 3 34.61 -13.80 37.71
C ILE A 3 33.63 -12.92 36.89
N PRO A 4 33.67 -11.59 37.04
CA PRO A 4 33.06 -10.61 36.14
C PRO A 4 34.08 -10.16 35.07
N LEU A 5 33.63 -9.76 33.88
CA LEU A 5 34.47 -9.06 32.91
C LEU A 5 33.80 -7.76 32.46
N SER A 6 34.45 -6.65 32.81
CA SER A 6 34.25 -5.30 32.27
C SER A 6 35.14 -5.10 31.00
N PRO A 7 34.97 -4.00 30.25
CA PRO A 7 35.08 -3.98 28.80
C PRO A 7 36.49 -3.71 28.27
N CYS A 8 36.83 -4.31 27.13
CA CYS A 8 37.98 -3.90 26.33
C CYS A 8 37.55 -2.94 25.21
N ARG A 9 38.18 -1.76 25.23
CA ARG A 9 38.29 -0.79 24.13
C ARG A 9 39.18 -1.35 23.01
N GLY A 10 38.89 -0.89 21.80
CA GLY A 10 39.70 -1.00 20.59
C GLY A 10 38.83 -1.58 19.47
N GLY A 11 38.42 -0.88 18.41
CA GLY A 11 38.90 0.35 17.82
C GLY A 11 38.92 0.12 16.31
N VAL A 12 38.35 1.08 15.57
CA VAL A 12 38.45 1.29 14.10
C VAL A 12 37.44 0.53 13.22
N GLY A 13 36.59 1.31 12.52
CA GLY A 13 35.77 0.81 11.41
C GLY A 13 34.46 1.56 11.09
N THR A 14 34.30 2.84 11.45
CA THR A 14 33.13 3.64 11.03
C THR A 14 33.18 3.96 9.54
N GLY A 15 32.38 3.27 8.73
CA GLY A 15 32.12 3.56 7.32
C GLY A 15 30.87 4.42 7.11
N ALA A 16 30.71 5.52 7.87
CA ALA A 16 29.73 6.56 7.55
C ALA A 16 30.38 7.55 6.57
N ARG A 17 30.08 7.41 5.28
CA ARG A 17 30.49 8.39 4.27
C ARG A 17 29.52 9.59 4.33
N ALA A 18 29.90 10.58 5.15
CA ALA A 18 29.35 11.93 5.07
C ALA A 18 29.76 12.56 3.72
N TRP A 19 28.87 13.38 3.18
CA TRP A 19 29.05 14.11 1.92
C TRP A 19 30.17 15.16 2.04
N PRO A 20 31.00 15.38 1.01
CA PRO A 20 31.93 16.50 1.00
C PRO A 20 31.20 17.83 0.72
N PRO A 21 31.63 18.95 1.31
CA PRO A 21 31.07 20.27 1.04
C PRO A 21 31.50 20.79 -0.34
N ILE A 22 30.58 21.46 -1.02
CA ILE A 22 30.82 22.16 -2.30
C ILE A 22 31.47 23.53 -1.99
N PRO A 23 32.65 23.85 -2.54
CA PRO A 23 33.26 25.17 -2.34
C PRO A 23 32.81 26.20 -3.40
N GLY A 24 32.25 27.30 -2.91
CA GLY A 24 32.63 28.67 -3.30
C GLY A 24 32.29 29.21 -4.69
N ALA A 25 31.23 30.02 -4.77
CA ALA A 25 31.17 31.28 -5.51
C ALA A 25 30.04 32.10 -4.83
N GLY A 26 30.31 33.12 -4.04
CA GLY A 26 30.78 34.43 -4.46
C GLY A 26 29.64 35.43 -4.23
N ALA A 27 29.74 36.21 -3.16
CA ALA A 27 28.78 37.24 -2.77
C ALA A 27 28.82 38.45 -3.75
N PRO A 28 27.89 39.43 -3.62
CA PRO A 28 27.26 40.15 -4.73
C PRO A 28 28.09 41.32 -5.26
N LEU A 29 27.95 41.60 -6.56
CA LEU A 29 28.33 42.88 -7.15
C LEU A 29 27.10 43.77 -7.28
N THR A 30 27.12 44.84 -6.51
CA THR A 30 26.37 46.07 -6.72
C THR A 30 26.94 46.83 -7.91
N ALA A 31 26.08 47.24 -8.85
CA ALA A 31 26.35 48.36 -9.73
C ALA A 31 25.03 48.99 -10.19
N SER A 32 24.95 50.28 -9.93
CA SER A 32 23.90 51.27 -10.15
C SER A 32 23.83 51.79 -11.60
N VAL A 33 22.86 52.69 -11.84
CA VAL A 33 22.76 53.71 -12.92
C VAL A 33 22.05 53.17 -14.20
N THR A 34 21.03 53.78 -14.81
CA THR A 34 20.49 55.15 -14.85
C THR A 34 19.04 55.16 -15.36
N LEU A 35 18.28 56.17 -14.93
CA LEU A 35 17.02 56.61 -15.52
C LEU A 35 17.23 57.34 -16.85
N SER A 36 16.35 57.06 -17.81
CA SER A 36 15.92 57.91 -18.93
C SER A 36 14.49 57.43 -19.23
N GLY A 37 13.42 58.21 -19.13
CA GLY A 37 13.25 59.61 -19.47
C GLY A 37 12.67 59.71 -20.87
N GLY A 38 11.37 59.40 -21.04
CA GLY A 38 10.68 59.44 -22.33
C GLY A 38 9.15 59.55 -22.16
N SER A 39 8.67 60.78 -22.33
CA SER A 39 7.30 61.28 -22.26
C SER A 39 6.42 60.96 -23.48
N GLY A 40 5.10 60.90 -23.31
CA GLY A 40 4.09 61.13 -24.37
C GLY A 40 2.79 60.33 -24.18
N SER A 41 1.77 60.88 -23.49
CA SER A 41 0.52 61.43 -24.05
C SER A 41 -0.33 60.43 -24.88
N ARG A 42 -1.42 59.84 -24.37
CA ARG A 42 -2.79 60.39 -24.13
C ARG A 42 -3.64 60.53 -25.41
N SER A 43 -4.64 59.64 -25.57
CA SER A 43 -6.05 59.90 -26.01
C SER A 43 -6.69 58.55 -26.44
N GLN A 44 -7.56 57.94 -25.64
CA GLN A 44 -9.03 58.15 -25.57
C GLN A 44 -9.80 58.04 -26.90
N ASP A 45 -10.52 56.92 -26.98
CA ASP A 45 -11.95 56.78 -27.28
C ASP A 45 -12.54 57.38 -28.56
N ARG A 46 -13.06 56.48 -29.42
CA ARG A 46 -14.41 56.66 -29.95
C ARG A 46 -15.11 55.34 -30.26
N VAL A 47 -16.15 55.11 -29.48
CA VAL A 47 -17.23 54.14 -29.66
C VAL A 47 -18.01 54.44 -30.95
N THR A 48 -18.39 53.41 -31.70
CA THR A 48 -19.59 53.46 -32.54
C THR A 48 -20.35 52.14 -32.43
N THR A 49 -21.52 52.22 -31.81
CA THR A 49 -22.57 51.21 -31.68
C THR A 49 -23.28 50.97 -33.01
N GLY A 50 -23.59 49.71 -33.31
CA GLY A 50 -24.55 49.30 -34.34
C GLY A 50 -25.37 48.10 -33.86
N THR A 51 -26.61 48.36 -33.48
CA THR A 51 -27.65 47.41 -33.04
C THR A 51 -28.48 46.86 -34.21
N LEU A 52 -29.24 45.78 -33.92
CA LEU A 52 -30.40 45.15 -34.63
C LEU A 52 -30.02 43.82 -35.29
N SER A 53 -30.75 42.69 -35.18
CA SER A 53 -32.15 42.41 -34.80
C SER A 53 -32.31 40.88 -34.60
N LEU A 54 -33.23 40.47 -33.70
CA LEU A 54 -33.72 39.10 -33.46
C LEU A 54 -34.51 38.56 -34.69
N SER A 55 -34.61 37.25 -35.00
CA SER A 55 -35.46 36.18 -34.41
C SER A 55 -35.51 34.99 -35.43
N PRO A 56 -36.26 33.87 -35.26
CA PRO A 56 -36.32 32.88 -34.18
C PRO A 56 -36.21 31.39 -34.66
N ALA A 57 -36.02 30.50 -33.68
CA ALA A 57 -36.49 29.10 -33.51
C ALA A 57 -36.76 28.17 -34.72
N LYS A 58 -36.15 26.97 -34.66
CA LYS A 58 -36.76 25.71 -35.13
C LYS A 58 -36.58 24.63 -34.07
N THR A 59 -37.70 24.18 -33.54
CA THR A 59 -37.89 23.02 -32.65
C THR A 59 -38.37 21.84 -33.49
N LEU A 60 -37.78 20.65 -33.33
CA LEU A 60 -38.34 19.32 -33.65
C LEU A 60 -37.25 18.28 -33.29
N ALA A 61 -37.47 17.14 -32.65
CA ALA A 61 -38.60 16.57 -31.91
C ALA A 61 -38.02 15.42 -31.05
N ALA A 62 -38.68 15.14 -29.93
CA ALA A 62 -38.36 14.04 -29.04
C ALA A 62 -38.88 12.70 -29.61
N HIS A 63 -38.07 11.64 -29.45
CA HIS A 63 -38.53 10.26 -29.45
C HIS A 63 -37.96 9.57 -28.20
N SER A 64 -38.84 9.31 -27.23
CA SER A 64 -38.74 8.26 -26.22
C SER A 64 -39.10 6.91 -26.87
N LEU A 65 -38.75 5.71 -26.43
CA LEU A 65 -38.20 5.12 -25.20
C LEU A 65 -37.67 3.74 -25.63
N ASP A 66 -36.50 3.30 -25.17
CA ASP A 66 -36.28 1.88 -24.91
C ASP A 66 -35.20 1.69 -23.82
N SER A 67 -35.62 1.04 -22.74
CA SER A 67 -34.95 0.34 -21.62
C SER A 67 -33.44 0.52 -21.36
N PRO A 68 -32.99 0.70 -20.09
CA PRO A 68 -31.56 0.77 -19.75
C PRO A 68 -30.92 -0.63 -19.77
N PRO A 69 -29.74 -0.82 -20.40
CA PRO A 69 -28.93 -2.01 -20.19
C PRO A 69 -28.18 -1.92 -18.84
N PRO A 70 -27.73 -3.07 -18.28
CA PRO A 70 -27.27 -3.16 -16.90
C PRO A 70 -25.92 -2.48 -16.68
N ASP A 71 -25.75 -1.89 -15.50
CA ASP A 71 -24.51 -1.32 -14.97
C ASP A 71 -23.36 -2.33 -15.01
N TYR A 72 -22.42 -2.17 -15.96
CA TYR A 72 -21.10 -2.80 -15.91
C TYR A 72 -20.09 -1.97 -16.74
N GLU A 73 -18.86 -1.85 -16.19
CA GLU A 73 -17.64 -1.24 -16.78
C GLU A 73 -17.33 0.24 -16.52
N ASN A 74 -17.27 0.65 -15.25
CA ASN A 74 -16.53 1.86 -14.89
C ASN A 74 -15.02 1.55 -14.74
N SER A 75 -14.28 1.52 -15.86
CA SER A 75 -12.81 1.61 -15.88
C SER A 75 -12.20 2.15 -17.19
N SER A 76 -12.97 2.19 -18.29
CA SER A 76 -12.53 2.84 -19.54
C SER A 76 -12.83 4.33 -19.56
N ASP A 77 -14.00 4.73 -19.07
CA ASP A 77 -14.49 6.11 -19.19
C ASP A 77 -13.66 7.12 -18.40
N ASP A 78 -13.15 6.74 -17.23
CA ASP A 78 -12.29 7.61 -16.41
C ASP A 78 -10.91 7.84 -17.05
N GLU A 79 -10.34 6.82 -17.71
CA GLU A 79 -9.07 6.96 -18.41
C GLU A 79 -9.22 7.73 -19.72
N ASP A 80 -10.33 7.55 -20.42
CA ASP A 80 -10.65 8.32 -21.62
C ASP A 80 -11.00 9.78 -21.28
N LEU A 81 -11.66 10.04 -20.15
CA LEU A 81 -11.87 11.38 -19.61
C LEU A 81 -10.56 12.06 -19.22
N LYS A 82 -9.66 11.37 -18.49
CA LYS A 82 -8.32 11.91 -18.16
C LYS A 82 -7.51 12.21 -19.43
N ARG A 83 -7.59 11.35 -20.45
CA ARG A 83 -6.93 11.58 -21.75
C ARG A 83 -7.50 12.78 -22.46
N ALA A 84 -8.82 12.97 -22.45
CA ALA A 84 -9.47 14.13 -23.04
C ALA A 84 -9.02 15.44 -22.35
N ILE A 85 -8.99 15.45 -21.02
CA ILE A 85 -8.52 16.60 -20.22
C ILE A 85 -7.04 16.91 -20.52
N LEU A 86 -6.18 15.88 -20.58
CA LEU A 86 -4.76 16.07 -20.92
C LEU A 86 -4.56 16.56 -22.35
N TYR A 87 -5.34 16.03 -23.30
CA TYR A 87 -5.31 16.48 -24.68
C TYR A 87 -5.68 17.96 -24.80
N ASP A 88 -6.72 18.39 -24.08
CA ASP A 88 -7.16 19.79 -24.06
C ASP A 88 -6.11 20.71 -23.43
N LYS A 89 -5.50 20.30 -22.31
CA LYS A 89 -4.36 21.03 -21.70
C LYS A 89 -3.22 21.24 -22.70
N TRP A 90 -2.84 20.20 -23.45
CA TRP A 90 -1.77 20.30 -24.42
C TRP A 90 -2.17 21.11 -25.65
N ARG A 91 -3.46 21.13 -26.00
CA ARG A 91 -4.00 22.01 -27.04
C ARG A 91 -3.85 23.47 -26.66
N GLN A 92 -4.28 23.84 -25.45
CA GLN A 92 -4.17 25.21 -24.95
C GLN A 92 -2.71 25.69 -24.90
N LEU A 93 -1.78 24.82 -24.49
CA LEU A 93 -0.35 25.15 -24.51
C LEU A 93 0.18 25.29 -25.93
N PHE A 94 -0.19 24.40 -26.85
CA PHE A 94 0.28 24.41 -28.24
C PHE A 94 -0.21 25.67 -28.98
N ASP A 95 -1.48 26.00 -28.86
CA ASP A 95 -2.12 27.14 -29.53
C ASP A 95 -1.51 28.48 -29.09
N LYS A 96 -0.85 28.55 -27.92
CA LYS A 96 -0.10 29.75 -27.47
C LYS A 96 1.12 30.03 -28.36
N TYR A 97 1.68 29.00 -28.99
CA TYR A 97 2.89 29.08 -29.81
C TYR A 97 2.63 28.84 -31.30
N ASP A 98 1.44 28.36 -31.66
CA ASP A 98 0.92 28.33 -33.02
C ASP A 98 0.22 29.66 -33.35
N VAL A 99 1.03 30.70 -33.58
CA VAL A 99 0.55 32.08 -33.81
C VAL A 99 -0.35 32.17 -35.06
N GLU A 100 -0.12 31.30 -36.04
CA GLU A 100 -0.82 31.31 -37.32
C GLU A 100 -2.08 30.44 -37.32
N GLY A 101 -2.23 29.55 -36.33
CA GLY A 101 -3.40 28.68 -36.15
C GLY A 101 -3.49 27.54 -37.16
N TYR A 102 -2.38 27.17 -37.81
CA TYR A 102 -2.35 26.11 -38.82
C TYR A 102 -2.29 24.70 -38.22
N GLY A 103 -2.18 24.58 -36.90
CA GLY A 103 -1.96 23.32 -36.20
C GLY A 103 -0.49 22.86 -36.24
N GLU A 104 0.44 23.77 -36.56
CA GLU A 104 1.87 23.51 -36.68
C GLU A 104 2.69 24.64 -36.04
N ILE A 105 3.80 24.29 -35.39
CA ILE A 105 4.76 25.27 -34.86
C ILE A 105 6.09 25.09 -35.61
N PRO A 106 6.62 26.12 -36.28
CA PRO A 106 7.94 26.04 -36.90
C PRO A 106 9.01 25.63 -35.89
N TRP A 107 9.97 24.80 -36.30
CA TRP A 107 10.96 24.24 -35.36
C TRP A 107 11.78 25.30 -34.62
N ASP A 108 12.09 26.42 -35.28
CA ASP A 108 12.85 27.52 -34.67
C ASP A 108 12.01 28.30 -33.63
N ASP A 109 10.69 28.34 -33.80
CA ASP A 109 9.76 28.90 -32.81
C ASP A 109 9.60 27.94 -31.63
N LEU A 110 9.51 26.63 -31.89
CA LEU A 110 9.47 25.62 -30.83
C LEU A 110 10.75 25.66 -29.98
N LEU A 111 11.94 25.69 -30.60
CA LEU A 111 13.22 25.74 -29.88
C LEU A 111 13.32 26.99 -28.98
N ARG A 112 12.78 28.13 -29.43
CA ARG A 112 12.66 29.32 -28.58
C ARG A 112 11.64 29.13 -27.46
N ALA A 113 10.50 28.51 -27.73
CA ALA A 113 9.50 28.21 -26.71
C ALA A 113 10.04 27.31 -25.59
N LEU A 114 10.89 26.32 -25.90
CA LEU A 114 11.45 25.37 -24.91
C LEU A 114 12.25 26.02 -23.76
N VAL A 115 12.75 27.24 -23.98
CA VAL A 115 13.51 28.03 -22.99
C VAL A 115 12.69 29.15 -22.36
N MET A 116 11.43 29.38 -22.79
CA MET A 116 10.56 30.40 -22.23
C MET A 116 10.06 30.00 -20.83
N PRO A 117 10.06 30.91 -19.83
CA PRO A 117 9.63 30.61 -18.46
C PRO A 117 8.26 29.94 -18.37
N ASP A 118 7.30 30.40 -19.17
CA ASP A 118 5.94 29.88 -19.23
C ASP A 118 5.86 28.42 -19.72
N PHE A 119 6.74 28.04 -20.64
CA PHE A 119 6.82 26.68 -21.17
C PHE A 119 7.53 25.77 -20.17
N ILE A 120 8.58 26.26 -19.52
CA ILE A 120 9.32 25.56 -18.46
C ILE A 120 8.42 25.24 -17.28
N ALA A 121 7.54 26.16 -16.89
CA ALA A 121 6.59 25.97 -15.79
C ALA A 121 5.56 24.86 -16.09
N GLN A 122 5.24 24.63 -17.37
CA GLN A 122 4.19 23.70 -17.78
C GLN A 122 4.72 22.34 -18.25
N VAL A 123 5.98 22.28 -18.70
CA VAL A 123 6.58 21.10 -19.32
C VAL A 123 7.85 20.68 -18.58
N CYS A 124 7.85 19.45 -18.05
CA CYS A 124 8.98 18.91 -17.31
C CYS A 124 10.24 18.78 -18.18
N PRO A 125 11.45 18.82 -17.57
CA PRO A 125 12.72 18.83 -18.31
C PRO A 125 12.84 17.71 -19.34
N ASN A 126 12.47 16.47 -18.98
CA ASN A 126 12.56 15.31 -19.86
C ASN A 126 11.78 15.49 -21.17
N LYS A 127 10.55 16.05 -21.09
CA LYS A 127 9.71 16.27 -22.27
C LYS A 127 10.25 17.40 -23.16
N ARG A 128 10.85 18.43 -22.55
CA ARG A 128 11.51 19.52 -23.30
C ARG A 128 12.73 19.01 -24.06
N GLU A 129 13.52 18.13 -23.44
CA GLU A 129 14.65 17.48 -24.08
C GLU A 129 14.20 16.61 -25.28
N MET A 130 13.13 15.83 -25.13
CA MET A 130 12.55 15.06 -26.23
C MET A 130 12.10 15.93 -27.41
N LEU A 131 11.48 17.09 -27.14
CA LEU A 131 11.08 18.03 -28.19
C LEU A 131 12.29 18.68 -28.86
N ALA A 132 13.33 19.03 -28.09
CA ALA A 132 14.57 19.58 -28.63
C ALA A 132 15.31 18.58 -29.53
N GLU A 133 15.38 17.31 -29.12
CA GLU A 133 15.99 16.23 -29.90
C GLU A 133 15.21 16.00 -31.20
N LYS A 134 13.87 15.98 -31.13
CA LYS A 134 13.01 15.87 -32.32
C LYS A 134 13.19 17.05 -33.29
N ALA A 135 13.46 18.24 -32.76
CA ALA A 135 13.80 19.41 -33.57
C ALA A 135 15.18 19.30 -34.22
N TYR A 136 16.13 18.58 -33.61
CA TYR A 136 17.46 18.34 -34.17
C TYR A 136 17.43 17.27 -35.27
N GLU A 137 16.61 16.23 -35.11
CA GLU A 137 16.40 15.15 -36.09
C GLU A 137 15.32 15.47 -37.14
N ARG A 138 14.92 16.75 -37.24
CA ARG A 138 13.78 17.18 -38.06
C ARG A 138 13.96 16.85 -39.54
N LYS A 139 12.93 16.23 -40.14
CA LYS A 139 12.76 16.10 -41.60
C LYS A 139 11.73 17.07 -42.18
N THR A 140 10.94 17.69 -41.30
CA THR A 140 9.88 18.65 -41.61
C THR A 140 10.31 20.07 -41.24
N THR A 141 9.60 21.07 -41.74
CA THR A 141 9.82 22.49 -41.40
C THR A 141 9.16 22.90 -40.07
N ALA A 142 8.15 22.16 -39.63
CA ALA A 142 7.41 22.41 -38.40
C ALA A 142 7.04 21.12 -37.65
N ILE A 143 6.69 21.25 -36.37
CA ILE A 143 6.05 20.20 -35.57
C ILE A 143 4.53 20.33 -35.65
N THR A 144 3.84 19.24 -35.94
CA THR A 144 2.37 19.23 -35.91
C THR A 144 1.85 19.10 -34.48
N PHE A 145 0.62 19.55 -34.23
CA PHE A 145 -0.05 19.36 -32.95
C PHE A 145 -0.09 17.88 -32.54
N GLN A 146 -0.39 16.97 -33.48
CA GLN A 146 -0.41 15.54 -33.20
C GLN A 146 0.96 15.02 -32.78
N ASP A 147 2.03 15.48 -33.43
CA ASP A 147 3.40 15.12 -33.09
C ASP A 147 3.84 15.66 -31.72
N PHE A 148 3.40 16.86 -31.37
CA PHE A 148 3.60 17.45 -30.06
C PHE A 148 2.88 16.64 -28.98
N VAL A 149 1.58 16.39 -29.14
CA VAL A 149 0.78 15.62 -28.18
C VAL A 149 1.32 14.20 -28.02
N ASN A 150 1.82 13.57 -29.08
CA ASN A 150 2.45 12.26 -29.00
C ASN A 150 3.67 12.24 -28.07
N VAL A 151 4.45 13.33 -28.04
CA VAL A 151 5.56 13.51 -27.10
C VAL A 151 5.01 13.75 -25.69
N MET A 152 3.99 14.58 -25.54
CA MET A 152 3.46 14.98 -24.23
C MET A 152 2.69 13.87 -23.51
N THR A 153 1.91 13.07 -24.24
CA THR A 153 1.01 12.02 -23.71
C THR A 153 1.65 10.64 -23.60
N ASP A 154 2.97 10.53 -23.79
CA ASP A 154 3.72 9.27 -23.61
C ASP A 154 3.27 8.11 -24.54
N LYS A 155 2.41 8.37 -25.52
CA LYS A 155 1.74 7.36 -26.35
C LYS A 155 2.71 6.58 -27.28
N ARG A 156 4.01 6.92 -27.30
CA ARG A 156 5.05 6.24 -28.09
C ARG A 156 6.29 5.84 -27.28
N ARG A 157 6.11 5.20 -26.11
CA ARG A 157 7.21 4.61 -25.30
C ARG A 157 8.08 3.57 -26.02
N ARG A 158 7.68 3.02 -27.17
CA ARG A 158 8.44 1.97 -27.88
C ARG A 158 9.35 2.50 -28.99
N SER A 159 8.86 3.34 -29.90
CA SER A 159 9.64 3.81 -31.05
C SER A 159 10.72 4.84 -30.67
N PHE A 160 10.43 5.72 -29.72
CA PHE A 160 11.39 6.72 -29.24
C PHE A 160 12.54 6.08 -28.44
N LYS A 161 12.20 5.11 -27.59
CA LYS A 161 13.21 4.37 -26.85
C LYS A 161 14.06 3.47 -27.76
N CYS A 162 13.51 3.04 -28.91
CA CYS A 162 14.25 2.37 -29.98
C CYS A 162 15.23 3.33 -30.67
N ALA A 163 14.86 4.59 -30.89
CA ALA A 163 15.76 5.60 -31.45
C ALA A 163 16.92 5.92 -30.48
N LEU A 164 16.61 6.13 -29.20
CA LEU A 164 17.61 6.36 -28.14
C LEU A 164 18.60 5.20 -27.99
N HIS A 165 18.12 3.95 -27.89
CA HIS A 165 19.01 2.79 -27.73
C HIS A 165 19.74 2.39 -29.02
N SER A 166 19.23 2.76 -30.20
CA SER A 166 19.96 2.66 -31.47
C SER A 166 21.13 3.64 -31.52
N ARG A 167 20.93 4.86 -30.99
CA ARG A 167 21.99 5.89 -30.89
C ARG A 167 23.12 5.49 -29.94
N ASP A 168 22.79 4.85 -28.83
CA ASP A 168 23.79 4.37 -27.85
C ASP A 168 24.47 3.05 -28.27
N GLY A 169 24.16 2.51 -29.47
CA GLY A 169 24.75 1.29 -30.01
C GLY A 169 24.32 0.00 -29.30
N LEU A 170 23.27 0.06 -28.47
CA LEU A 170 22.79 -1.06 -27.65
C LEU A 170 21.78 -1.97 -28.40
N VAL A 171 21.26 -1.53 -29.56
CA VAL A 171 20.21 -2.20 -30.33
C VAL A 171 20.41 -1.89 -31.81
N SER A 172 20.54 -2.90 -32.69
CA SER A 172 20.58 -2.68 -34.15
C SER A 172 19.22 -2.86 -34.82
N SER A 173 18.26 -3.48 -34.14
CA SER A 173 16.94 -3.83 -34.69
C SER A 173 15.82 -3.71 -33.66
N GLN A 174 14.59 -3.39 -34.10
CA GLN A 174 13.39 -3.37 -33.25
C GLN A 174 13.14 -4.72 -32.54
N ASN A 175 13.70 -5.82 -33.04
CA ASN A 175 13.61 -7.15 -32.45
C ASN A 175 14.61 -7.37 -31.29
N ASP A 176 15.71 -6.61 -31.21
CA ASP A 176 16.68 -6.68 -30.10
C ASP A 176 16.11 -6.09 -28.80
N PHE A 177 14.95 -5.43 -28.87
CA PHE A 177 14.28 -4.84 -27.72
C PHE A 177 13.73 -5.88 -26.72
N HIS A 178 13.49 -7.13 -27.15
CA HIS A 178 13.15 -8.22 -26.24
C HIS A 178 14.28 -8.54 -25.25
N ILE A 179 15.52 -8.19 -25.61
CA ILE A 179 16.72 -8.38 -24.77
C ILE A 179 16.83 -7.26 -23.73
N ILE A 180 16.45 -6.02 -24.08
CA ILE A 180 16.49 -4.84 -23.18
C ILE A 180 15.26 -4.75 -22.28
N PHE A 181 14.09 -5.10 -22.79
CA PHE A 181 12.84 -5.20 -22.03
C PHE A 181 12.56 -6.65 -21.65
N LYS A 182 13.51 -7.24 -20.94
CA LYS A 182 13.13 -8.33 -20.04
C LYS A 182 12.04 -7.75 -19.14
N GLN A 183 10.80 -8.22 -19.31
CA GLN A 183 9.73 -7.94 -18.36
C GLN A 183 10.35 -8.13 -16.97
N PRO A 184 10.22 -7.16 -16.04
CA PRO A 184 10.77 -7.33 -14.72
C PRO A 184 10.31 -8.69 -14.22
N PRO A 185 11.23 -9.52 -13.68
CA PRO A 185 10.88 -10.85 -13.21
C PRO A 185 9.67 -10.74 -12.29
N ILE A 186 8.83 -11.79 -12.26
CA ILE A 186 7.58 -11.80 -11.48
C ILE A 186 7.82 -11.31 -10.04
N PHE A 187 8.96 -11.68 -9.47
CA PHE A 187 9.46 -11.19 -8.19
C PHE A 187 9.57 -9.66 -8.10
N SER A 188 10.23 -9.01 -9.07
CA SER A 188 10.34 -7.54 -9.09
C SER A 188 8.97 -6.88 -9.21
N ARG A 189 8.04 -7.44 -10.00
CA ARG A 189 6.66 -6.94 -10.08
C ARG A 189 5.93 -7.10 -8.74
N MET A 190 6.08 -8.23 -8.07
CA MET A 190 5.50 -8.50 -6.75
C MET A 190 6.03 -7.50 -5.71
N VAL A 191 7.35 -7.26 -5.67
CA VAL A 191 7.96 -6.28 -4.76
C VAL A 191 7.41 -4.88 -5.02
N HIS A 192 7.24 -4.47 -6.27
CA HIS A 192 6.64 -3.17 -6.60
C HIS A 192 5.19 -3.07 -6.12
N VAL A 193 4.39 -4.13 -6.27
CA VAL A 193 3.02 -4.18 -5.75
C VAL A 193 3.02 -4.06 -4.22
N ILE A 194 3.87 -4.82 -3.53
CA ILE A 194 4.01 -4.77 -2.06
C ILE A 194 4.46 -3.39 -1.59
N ALA A 195 5.41 -2.76 -2.30
CA ALA A 195 5.87 -1.41 -1.98
C ALA A 195 4.71 -0.41 -2.08
N ASN A 196 3.96 -0.43 -3.18
CA ASN A 196 2.79 0.43 -3.34
C ASN A 196 1.68 0.14 -2.32
N GLU A 197 1.59 -1.11 -1.85
CA GLU A 197 0.57 -1.55 -0.91
C GLU A 197 0.86 -1.12 0.53
N PHE A 198 2.12 -1.14 0.96
CA PHE A 198 2.48 -0.98 2.38
C PHE A 198 3.31 0.27 2.69
N LEU A 199 4.01 0.84 1.71
CA LEU A 199 4.82 2.06 1.88
C LEU A 199 4.07 3.31 1.40
N THR A 200 4.38 4.44 2.02
CA THR A 200 3.58 5.66 1.93
C THR A 200 4.26 6.72 1.05
N ASP A 201 5.56 6.98 1.23
CA ASP A 201 6.35 7.91 0.41
C ASP A 201 6.69 7.28 -0.96
N GLU A 202 6.48 8.02 -2.06
CA GLU A 202 6.88 7.62 -3.43
C GLU A 202 8.37 7.27 -3.54
N ARG A 203 9.23 8.01 -2.83
CA ARG A 203 10.68 7.77 -2.82
C ARG A 203 11.00 6.47 -2.12
N ASP A 204 10.35 6.17 -1.01
CA ASP A 204 10.55 4.92 -0.27
C ASP A 204 10.00 3.73 -1.05
N ARG A 205 8.85 3.88 -1.71
CA ARG A 205 8.27 2.87 -2.62
C ARG A 205 9.26 2.49 -3.72
N LYS A 206 9.79 3.49 -4.42
CA LYS A 206 10.75 3.28 -5.50
C LYS A 206 12.07 2.73 -4.99
N TYR A 207 12.60 3.29 -3.92
CA TYR A 207 13.86 2.84 -3.31
C TYR A 207 13.77 1.37 -2.88
N TYR A 208 12.70 1.02 -2.16
CA TYR A 208 12.46 -0.36 -1.73
C TYR A 208 12.30 -1.29 -2.93
N ALA A 209 11.49 -0.92 -3.92
CA ALA A 209 11.24 -1.76 -5.09
C ALA A 209 12.50 -2.00 -5.95
N ASP A 210 13.39 -1.01 -6.04
CA ASP A 210 14.63 -1.09 -6.80
C ASP A 210 15.76 -1.82 -6.04
N HIS A 211 15.75 -1.81 -4.70
CA HIS A 211 16.85 -2.33 -3.87
C HIS A 211 16.51 -3.57 -3.03
N TYR A 212 15.28 -4.06 -3.06
CA TYR A 212 14.89 -5.23 -2.28
C TYR A 212 15.59 -6.50 -2.79
N THR A 213 16.44 -7.08 -1.95
CA THR A 213 17.28 -8.26 -2.28
C THR A 213 16.81 -9.55 -1.60
N CYS A 214 15.57 -9.60 -1.07
CA CYS A 214 15.07 -10.74 -0.28
C CYS A 214 15.92 -11.04 0.98
N TRP A 215 16.74 -10.07 1.42
CA TRP A 215 17.62 -10.20 2.56
C TRP A 215 17.40 -9.04 3.53
N PRO A 216 16.96 -9.31 4.78
CA PRO A 216 16.60 -10.64 5.31
C PRO A 216 15.29 -11.17 4.68
N PRO A 217 15.18 -12.49 4.43
CA PRO A 217 13.95 -13.09 3.90
C PRO A 217 12.83 -13.03 4.94
N PRO A 218 11.55 -13.04 4.52
CA PRO A 218 10.41 -13.10 5.44
C PRO A 218 10.35 -14.48 6.11
N PHE A 219 11.08 -14.64 7.20
CA PHE A 219 11.25 -15.91 7.91
C PHE A 219 10.08 -16.24 8.85
N PHE A 220 9.52 -15.27 9.56
CA PHE A 220 8.55 -15.50 10.64
C PHE A 220 7.23 -16.09 10.11
N ILE A 221 6.59 -15.43 9.15
CA ILE A 221 5.28 -15.85 8.62
C ILE A 221 5.40 -17.20 7.92
N ILE A 222 6.46 -17.42 7.14
CA ILE A 222 6.71 -18.72 6.50
C ILE A 222 6.89 -19.80 7.57
N THR A 223 7.68 -19.53 8.61
CA THR A 223 7.95 -20.51 9.67
C THR A 223 6.69 -20.86 10.43
N ILE A 224 5.89 -19.87 10.85
CA ILE A 224 4.67 -20.14 11.63
C ILE A 224 3.61 -20.86 10.79
N THR A 225 3.44 -20.49 9.51
CA THR A 225 2.58 -21.23 8.56
C THR A 225 3.00 -22.69 8.41
N LEU A 226 4.31 -22.96 8.28
CA LEU A 226 4.80 -24.35 8.18
C LEU A 226 4.56 -25.11 9.49
N VAL A 227 4.76 -24.48 10.64
CA VAL A 227 4.49 -25.09 11.95
C VAL A 227 3.01 -25.46 12.07
N GLU A 228 2.09 -24.55 11.77
CA GLU A 228 0.65 -24.78 11.80
C GLU A 228 0.24 -25.94 10.87
N LEU A 229 0.79 -25.97 9.65
CA LEU A 229 0.53 -27.04 8.68
C LEU A 229 1.06 -28.40 9.15
N CYS A 230 2.25 -28.43 9.76
CA CYS A 230 2.83 -29.64 10.32
C CYS A 230 1.97 -30.19 11.48
N PHE A 231 1.55 -29.33 12.41
CA PHE A 231 0.70 -29.73 13.53
C PHE A 231 -0.65 -30.23 13.06
N PHE A 232 -1.29 -29.54 12.11
CA PHE A 232 -2.55 -29.96 11.55
C PHE A 232 -2.44 -31.31 10.86
N THR A 233 -1.42 -31.48 10.01
CA THR A 233 -1.17 -32.75 9.31
C THR A 233 -0.94 -33.89 10.30
N TYR A 234 -0.15 -33.67 11.35
CA TYR A 234 0.08 -34.66 12.39
C TYR A 234 -1.22 -35.12 13.05
N TYR A 235 -2.09 -34.19 13.46
CA TYR A 235 -3.37 -34.55 14.09
C TYR A 235 -4.35 -35.21 13.11
N THR A 236 -4.42 -34.77 11.86
CA THR A 236 -5.23 -35.42 10.81
C THR A 236 -4.78 -36.85 10.56
N LEU A 237 -3.47 -37.12 10.53
CA LEU A 237 -2.94 -38.47 10.39
C LEU A 237 -3.22 -39.35 11.60
N MET A 238 -3.17 -38.77 12.81
CA MET A 238 -3.42 -39.50 14.06
C MET A 238 -4.90 -39.87 14.24
N THR A 239 -5.82 -38.96 13.89
CA THR A 239 -7.26 -39.20 14.04
C THR A 239 -7.87 -39.91 12.83
N GLY A 240 -7.24 -39.82 11.66
CA GLY A 240 -7.80 -40.31 10.40
C GLY A 240 -8.97 -39.47 9.88
N GLU A 241 -9.25 -38.31 10.47
CA GLU A 241 -10.35 -37.42 10.08
C GLU A 241 -9.83 -36.18 9.34
N MET A 242 -10.43 -35.87 8.19
CA MET A 242 -10.21 -34.63 7.45
C MET A 242 -11.56 -34.03 7.07
N ASN A 243 -12.16 -33.26 7.98
CA ASN A 243 -13.46 -32.62 7.76
C ASN A 243 -13.31 -31.09 7.89
N PRO A 244 -14.28 -30.30 7.36
CA PRO A 244 -14.26 -28.85 7.46
C PRO A 244 -14.05 -28.32 8.90
N SER A 245 -14.60 -29.03 9.89
CA SER A 245 -14.58 -28.64 11.32
C SER A 245 -13.87 -29.66 12.23
N ARG A 246 -13.19 -30.68 11.66
CA ARG A 246 -12.42 -31.69 12.42
C ARG A 246 -11.11 -32.07 11.70
N PRO A 247 -10.04 -32.45 12.42
CA PRO A 247 -10.00 -32.78 13.85
C PRO A 247 -9.97 -31.54 14.75
N VAL A 248 -10.42 -31.70 15.99
CA VAL A 248 -10.18 -30.75 17.07
C VAL A 248 -9.38 -31.47 18.15
N PRO A 249 -8.07 -31.19 18.29
CA PRO A 249 -7.20 -31.91 19.22
C PRO A 249 -7.41 -31.45 20.67
N THR A 250 -8.57 -31.80 21.25
CA THR A 250 -9.00 -31.41 22.61
C THR A 250 -8.09 -31.94 23.72
N ASP A 251 -7.45 -33.09 23.49
CA ASP A 251 -6.53 -33.72 24.44
C ASP A 251 -5.10 -33.19 24.35
N SER A 252 -4.84 -32.26 23.44
CA SER A 252 -3.50 -31.69 23.23
C SER A 252 -2.98 -30.92 24.45
N ILE A 253 -1.68 -31.02 24.70
CA ILE A 253 -1.00 -30.19 25.71
C ILE A 253 -0.93 -28.70 25.31
N PHE A 254 -1.23 -28.38 24.05
CA PHE A 254 -1.13 -27.03 23.49
C PHE A 254 -2.46 -26.27 23.48
N ILE A 255 -3.60 -26.97 23.55
CA ILE A 255 -4.92 -26.32 23.56
C ILE A 255 -5.06 -25.41 24.78
N TYR A 256 -5.63 -24.22 24.60
CA TYR A 256 -5.98 -23.38 25.73
C TYR A 256 -7.16 -23.99 26.48
N ARG A 257 -7.00 -24.10 27.80
CA ARG A 257 -7.92 -24.80 28.69
C ARG A 257 -8.24 -23.92 29.90
N PRO A 258 -9.51 -23.53 30.10
CA PRO A 258 -9.99 -22.82 31.28
C PRO A 258 -9.55 -23.43 32.62
N ASP A 259 -9.56 -24.76 32.70
CA ASP A 259 -9.23 -25.52 33.90
C ASP A 259 -7.72 -25.65 34.15
N LYS A 260 -6.87 -25.15 33.24
CA LYS A 260 -5.39 -25.25 33.30
C LYS A 260 -4.71 -23.89 33.09
N ARG A 261 -5.29 -22.79 33.56
CA ARG A 261 -4.75 -21.42 33.41
C ARG A 261 -3.33 -21.21 33.98
N LEU A 262 -2.88 -22.02 34.93
CA LEU A 262 -1.49 -21.95 35.42
C LEU A 262 -0.46 -22.55 34.45
N GLN A 263 -0.90 -23.30 33.44
CA GLN A 263 -0.05 -23.84 32.38
C GLN A 263 0.17 -22.76 31.31
N VAL A 264 1.00 -21.76 31.63
CA VAL A 264 1.16 -20.51 30.87
C VAL A 264 1.46 -20.69 29.38
N TRP A 265 2.10 -21.78 29.00
CA TRP A 265 2.40 -22.09 27.59
C TRP A 265 1.13 -22.27 26.74
N ARG A 266 0.00 -22.66 27.35
CA ARG A 266 -1.30 -22.80 26.67
C ARG A 266 -1.88 -21.46 26.18
N PHE A 267 -1.46 -20.33 26.75
CA PHE A 267 -1.83 -18.99 26.26
C PHE A 267 -1.14 -18.63 24.94
N VAL A 268 -0.10 -19.39 24.56
CA VAL A 268 0.67 -19.14 23.35
C VAL A 268 0.46 -20.24 22.33
N PHE A 269 0.72 -21.50 22.72
CA PHE A 269 0.77 -22.60 21.75
C PHE A 269 -0.59 -23.05 21.22
N TYR A 270 -1.70 -22.53 21.73
CA TYR A 270 -3.00 -22.81 21.14
C TYR A 270 -3.07 -22.39 19.65
N MET A 271 -2.23 -21.42 19.24
CA MET A 271 -2.13 -20.92 17.87
C MET A 271 -1.76 -22.00 16.83
N VAL A 272 -1.04 -23.05 17.24
CA VAL A 272 -0.59 -24.10 16.29
C VAL A 272 -1.65 -25.17 16.03
N LEU A 273 -2.73 -25.18 16.82
CA LEU A 273 -3.84 -26.12 16.67
C LEU A 273 -4.98 -25.45 15.89
N HIS A 274 -5.69 -26.20 15.07
CA HIS A 274 -6.83 -25.67 14.30
C HIS A 274 -8.00 -26.64 14.35
N ALA A 275 -9.21 -26.11 14.25
CA ALA A 275 -10.46 -26.88 14.25
C ALA A 275 -10.91 -27.15 12.81
N GLY A 276 -10.35 -28.18 12.18
CA GLY A 276 -10.65 -28.56 10.79
C GLY A 276 -9.92 -27.74 9.71
N TRP A 277 -10.04 -28.20 8.46
CA TRP A 277 -9.21 -27.71 7.36
C TRP A 277 -9.67 -26.34 6.83
N LEU A 278 -10.97 -25.99 6.93
CA LEU A 278 -11.45 -24.67 6.53
C LEU A 278 -10.92 -23.58 7.46
N HIS A 279 -10.94 -23.85 8.78
CA HIS A 279 -10.40 -22.93 9.77
C HIS A 279 -8.89 -22.71 9.57
N LEU A 280 -8.12 -23.78 9.32
CA LEU A 280 -6.70 -23.64 8.97
C LEU A 280 -6.52 -22.85 7.66
N LEU A 281 -7.25 -23.22 6.59
CA LEU A 281 -7.10 -22.59 5.28
C LEU A 281 -7.31 -21.08 5.35
N PHE A 282 -8.36 -20.62 6.04
CA PHE A 282 -8.63 -19.19 6.19
C PHE A 282 -7.51 -18.47 6.95
N ASN A 283 -7.05 -19.03 8.08
CA ASN A 283 -5.92 -18.47 8.83
C ASN A 283 -4.67 -18.38 7.97
N LEU A 284 -4.28 -19.46 7.28
CA LEU A 284 -3.12 -19.48 6.41
C LEU A 284 -3.24 -18.48 5.25
N LEU A 285 -4.41 -18.38 4.63
CA LEU A 285 -4.66 -17.47 3.51
C LEU A 285 -4.47 -16.02 3.95
N VAL A 286 -5.13 -15.60 5.04
CA VAL A 286 -5.00 -14.21 5.53
C VAL A 286 -3.59 -13.95 6.06
N GLN A 287 -3.01 -14.90 6.81
CA GLN A 287 -1.66 -14.80 7.35
C GLN A 287 -0.59 -14.63 6.27
N VAL A 288 -0.70 -15.38 5.17
CA VAL A 288 0.25 -15.30 4.05
C VAL A 288 0.00 -14.03 3.23
N LEU A 289 -1.26 -13.72 2.90
CA LEU A 289 -1.61 -12.56 2.06
C LEU A 289 -1.31 -11.22 2.73
N VAL A 290 -1.54 -11.11 4.03
CA VAL A 290 -1.34 -9.85 4.79
C VAL A 290 0.00 -9.86 5.53
N GLY A 291 0.37 -10.99 6.13
CA GLY A 291 1.57 -11.11 6.95
C GLY A 291 2.87 -11.07 6.14
N LEU A 292 2.96 -11.77 5.00
CA LEU A 292 4.21 -11.76 4.22
C LEU A 292 4.57 -10.35 3.72
N PRO A 293 3.67 -9.58 3.09
CA PRO A 293 3.99 -8.23 2.69
C PRO A 293 4.38 -7.31 3.86
N LEU A 294 3.65 -7.40 4.99
CA LEU A 294 4.02 -6.70 6.22
C LEU A 294 5.42 -7.07 6.69
N GLU A 295 5.77 -8.36 6.64
CA GLU A 295 7.08 -8.85 7.06
C GLU A 295 8.19 -8.38 6.13
N MET A 296 7.95 -8.36 4.82
CA MET A 296 8.93 -7.88 3.86
C MET A 296 9.23 -6.39 4.06
N VAL A 297 8.23 -5.58 4.42
CA VAL A 297 8.39 -4.14 4.63
C VAL A 297 8.93 -3.78 6.01
N HIS A 298 8.46 -4.44 7.06
CA HIS A 298 8.78 -4.09 8.45
C HIS A 298 9.79 -5.01 9.12
N GLY A 299 10.06 -6.18 8.54
CA GLY A 299 11.00 -7.17 9.03
C GLY A 299 10.39 -8.19 10.01
N SER A 300 10.99 -9.39 10.02
CA SER A 300 10.51 -10.58 10.76
C SER A 300 10.29 -10.34 12.25
N PHE A 301 11.23 -9.68 12.93
CA PHE A 301 11.13 -9.48 14.38
C PHE A 301 9.93 -8.61 14.76
N ARG A 302 9.68 -7.57 13.98
CA ARG A 302 8.59 -6.61 14.21
C ARG A 302 7.23 -7.25 14.03
N ILE A 303 7.07 -7.98 12.92
CA ILE A 303 5.84 -8.71 12.64
C ILE A 303 5.63 -9.86 13.62
N GLY A 304 6.70 -10.54 14.03
CA GLY A 304 6.65 -11.52 15.10
C GLY A 304 6.10 -10.96 16.41
N ILE A 305 6.54 -9.78 16.84
CA ILE A 305 6.01 -9.14 18.05
C ILE A 305 4.51 -8.84 17.92
N VAL A 306 4.08 -8.26 16.79
CA VAL A 306 2.66 -7.93 16.56
C VAL A 306 1.80 -9.19 16.59
N TYR A 307 2.23 -10.24 15.89
CA TYR A 307 1.53 -11.51 15.83
C TYR A 307 1.43 -12.17 17.22
N MET A 308 2.55 -12.28 17.94
CA MET A 308 2.58 -12.92 19.26
C MET A 308 1.82 -12.12 20.31
N ALA A 309 1.83 -10.78 20.22
CA ALA A 309 1.00 -9.92 21.05
C ALA A 309 -0.50 -10.16 20.81
N GLY A 310 -0.89 -10.39 19.55
CA GLY A 310 -2.24 -10.80 19.16
C GLY A 310 -2.65 -12.15 19.73
N VAL A 311 -1.79 -13.16 19.61
CA VAL A 311 -2.02 -14.50 20.18
C VAL A 311 -2.19 -14.43 21.69
N LEU A 312 -1.30 -13.74 22.40
CA LEU A 312 -1.40 -13.56 23.85
C LEU A 312 -2.65 -12.79 24.25
N ALA A 313 -2.96 -11.69 23.57
CA ALA A 313 -4.17 -10.92 23.84
C ALA A 313 -5.43 -11.72 23.56
N GLY A 314 -5.42 -12.57 22.52
CA GLY A 314 -6.51 -13.47 22.18
C GLY A 314 -6.85 -14.42 23.32
N SER A 315 -5.87 -15.19 23.79
CA SER A 315 -6.09 -16.14 24.89
C SER A 315 -6.37 -15.47 26.23
N LEU A 316 -5.67 -14.37 26.57
CA LEU A 316 -5.94 -13.59 27.78
C LEU A 316 -7.33 -12.94 27.74
N GLY A 317 -7.74 -12.41 26.59
CA GLY A 317 -9.06 -11.87 26.36
C GLY A 317 -10.15 -12.91 26.57
N THR A 318 -10.03 -14.06 25.89
CA THR A 318 -10.93 -15.19 26.07
C THR A 318 -10.99 -15.63 27.53
N SER A 319 -9.85 -15.71 28.23
CA SER A 319 -9.83 -16.11 29.65
C SER A 319 -10.64 -15.20 30.58
N VAL A 320 -10.78 -13.91 30.23
CA VAL A 320 -11.48 -12.90 31.03
C VAL A 320 -12.96 -12.80 30.65
N PHE A 321 -13.27 -12.80 29.35
CA PHE A 321 -14.62 -12.53 28.86
C PHE A 321 -15.43 -13.79 28.50
N ASP A 322 -14.76 -14.93 28.32
CA ASP A 322 -15.36 -16.20 27.93
C ASP A 322 -14.70 -17.35 28.71
N THR A 323 -14.99 -17.40 30.01
CA THR A 323 -14.19 -18.12 31.00
C THR A 323 -14.13 -19.62 30.79
N GLU A 324 -15.12 -20.22 30.12
CA GLU A 324 -15.33 -21.67 30.00
C GLU A 324 -14.94 -22.24 28.63
N VAL A 325 -14.45 -21.40 27.71
CA VAL A 325 -14.20 -21.82 26.33
C VAL A 325 -12.77 -22.31 26.12
N TYR A 326 -12.65 -23.45 25.43
CA TYR A 326 -11.40 -23.98 24.90
C TYR A 326 -11.03 -23.20 23.65
N LEU A 327 -9.76 -22.85 23.50
CA LEU A 327 -9.29 -22.03 22.37
C LEU A 327 -8.22 -22.77 21.57
N VAL A 328 -8.37 -22.73 20.24
CA VAL A 328 -7.42 -23.18 19.22
C VAL A 328 -7.44 -22.17 18.07
N GLY A 329 -6.33 -22.05 17.35
CA GLY A 329 -6.25 -21.30 16.11
C GLY A 329 -5.32 -20.11 16.17
N ALA A 330 -4.65 -19.84 15.06
CA ALA A 330 -3.76 -18.71 14.85
C ALA A 330 -4.46 -17.34 14.83
N SER A 331 -5.79 -17.33 14.87
CA SER A 331 -6.61 -16.17 14.49
C SER A 331 -6.39 -14.93 15.35
N GLY A 332 -6.01 -15.06 16.63
CA GLY A 332 -5.59 -13.91 17.45
C GLY A 332 -4.40 -13.15 16.85
N GLY A 333 -3.41 -13.87 16.31
CA GLY A 333 -2.28 -13.30 15.59
C GLY A 333 -2.67 -12.77 14.20
N VAL A 334 -3.51 -13.49 13.47
CA VAL A 334 -4.00 -13.08 12.14
C VAL A 334 -4.80 -11.78 12.22
N TYR A 335 -5.71 -11.65 13.18
CA TYR A 335 -6.47 -10.43 13.42
C TYR A 335 -5.57 -9.28 13.89
N ALA A 336 -4.49 -9.56 14.61
CA ALA A 336 -3.49 -8.55 14.93
C ALA A 336 -2.77 -8.02 13.68
N LEU A 337 -2.43 -8.90 12.72
CA LEU A 337 -1.85 -8.48 11.44
C LEU A 337 -2.84 -7.66 10.60
N LEU A 338 -4.11 -8.09 10.52
CA LEU A 338 -5.17 -7.34 9.84
C LEU A 338 -5.36 -5.95 10.45
N ALA A 339 -5.40 -5.85 11.78
CA ALA A 339 -5.56 -4.58 12.48
C ALA A 339 -4.32 -3.68 12.34
N ALA A 340 -3.11 -4.25 12.35
CA ALA A 340 -1.89 -3.49 12.08
C ALA A 340 -1.85 -2.96 10.64
N HIS A 341 -2.31 -3.74 9.66
CA HIS A 341 -2.47 -3.28 8.28
C HIS A 341 -3.55 -2.20 8.16
N LEU A 342 -4.69 -2.37 8.81
CA LEU A 342 -5.76 -1.36 8.89
C LEU A 342 -5.22 -0.05 9.49
N ALA A 343 -4.46 -0.12 10.58
CA ALA A 343 -3.84 1.04 11.21
C ALA A 343 -2.93 1.79 10.23
N ASN A 344 -2.11 1.04 9.46
CA ASN A 344 -1.25 1.62 8.44
C ASN A 344 -2.06 2.33 7.35
N ILE A 345 -3.18 1.74 6.90
CA ILE A 345 -4.07 2.36 5.91
C ILE A 345 -4.72 3.62 6.47
N LEU A 346 -5.25 3.58 7.70
CA LEU A 346 -5.96 4.71 8.28
C LEU A 346 -5.04 5.91 8.54
N LEU A 347 -3.82 5.67 9.01
CA LEU A 347 -2.84 6.74 9.23
C LEU A 347 -2.37 7.38 7.92
N ASN A 348 -2.31 6.61 6.85
CA ASN A 348 -1.73 7.03 5.58
C ASN A 348 -2.74 7.12 4.44
N PHE A 349 -4.04 7.19 4.78
CA PHE A 349 -5.13 7.05 3.82
C PHE A 349 -5.03 8.04 2.66
N ASN A 350 -4.65 9.29 2.96
CA ASN A 350 -4.51 10.35 1.96
C ASN A 350 -3.30 10.18 1.03
N ASN A 351 -2.32 9.37 1.41
CA ASN A 351 -1.08 9.13 0.66
C ASN A 351 -1.07 7.78 -0.06
N MET A 352 -2.07 6.92 0.21
CA MET A 352 -2.18 5.59 -0.39
C MET A 352 -3.07 5.62 -1.64
N GLU A 353 -2.51 5.20 -2.77
CA GLU A 353 -3.32 4.89 -3.95
C GLU A 353 -4.30 3.75 -3.61
N PHE A 354 -5.57 3.93 -3.95
CA PHE A 354 -6.65 2.94 -3.74
C PHE A 354 -6.98 2.59 -2.28
N GLY A 355 -6.75 3.50 -1.31
CA GLY A 355 -7.07 3.27 0.11
C GLY A 355 -8.49 2.75 0.39
N VAL A 356 -9.50 3.17 -0.38
CA VAL A 356 -10.89 2.68 -0.28
C VAL A 356 -11.01 1.19 -0.65
N ILE A 357 -10.36 0.76 -1.73
CA ILE A 357 -10.39 -0.65 -2.17
C ILE A 357 -9.73 -1.54 -1.12
N ARG A 358 -8.64 -1.07 -0.50
CA ARG A 358 -7.94 -1.79 0.58
C ARG A 358 -8.82 -1.95 1.81
N LEU A 359 -9.48 -0.87 2.22
CA LEU A 359 -10.43 -0.90 3.34
C LEU A 359 -11.60 -1.85 3.05
N LEU A 360 -12.12 -1.84 1.82
CA LEU A 360 -13.14 -2.78 1.36
C LEU A 360 -12.63 -4.23 1.39
N GLY A 361 -11.39 -4.48 0.99
CA GLY A 361 -10.77 -5.80 1.05
C GLY A 361 -10.71 -6.34 2.48
N ILE A 362 -10.25 -5.54 3.45
CA ILE A 362 -10.24 -5.91 4.87
C ILE A 362 -11.68 -6.17 5.36
N PHE A 363 -12.62 -5.30 5.00
CA PHE A 363 -14.01 -5.45 5.38
C PHE A 363 -14.63 -6.75 4.86
N VAL A 364 -14.37 -7.10 3.59
CA VAL A 364 -14.82 -8.36 2.97
C VAL A 364 -14.20 -9.57 3.66
N ILE A 365 -12.89 -9.55 3.94
CA ILE A 365 -12.20 -10.65 4.64
C ILE A 365 -12.81 -10.86 6.03
N VAL A 366 -12.95 -9.81 6.82
CA VAL A 366 -13.49 -9.88 8.19
C VAL A 366 -14.97 -10.30 8.17
N SER A 367 -15.75 -9.78 7.22
CA SER A 367 -17.17 -10.14 7.07
C SER A 367 -17.35 -11.58 6.61
N ALA A 368 -16.47 -12.09 5.75
CA ALA A 368 -16.48 -13.49 5.34
C ALA A 368 -16.14 -14.42 6.51
N ASP A 369 -15.14 -14.10 7.33
CA ASP A 369 -14.78 -14.87 8.53
C ASP A 369 -15.93 -14.92 9.53
N VAL A 370 -16.44 -13.74 9.92
CA VAL A 370 -17.54 -13.63 10.88
C VAL A 370 -18.81 -14.27 10.32
N GLY A 371 -19.12 -14.05 9.04
CA GLY A 371 -20.27 -14.65 8.38
C GLY A 371 -20.19 -16.18 8.35
N PHE A 372 -19.00 -16.74 8.09
CA PHE A 372 -18.77 -18.18 8.14
C PHE A 372 -18.94 -18.73 9.56
N ALA A 373 -18.37 -18.07 10.58
CA ALA A 373 -18.52 -18.47 11.98
C ALA A 373 -19.99 -18.43 12.46
N VAL A 374 -20.75 -17.41 12.04
CA VAL A 374 -22.18 -17.27 12.34
C VAL A 374 -23.00 -18.35 11.63
N TYR A 375 -22.70 -18.61 10.34
CA TYR A 375 -23.36 -19.67 9.58
C TYR A 375 -23.13 -21.05 10.19
N ASP A 376 -21.88 -21.39 10.52
CA ASP A 376 -21.52 -22.68 11.13
C ASP A 376 -22.25 -22.89 12.46
N ARG A 377 -22.34 -21.84 13.29
CA ARG A 377 -23.09 -21.87 14.55
C ARG A 377 -24.59 -22.13 14.33
N HIS A 378 -25.24 -21.42 13.41
CA HIS A 378 -26.67 -21.60 13.15
C HIS A 378 -26.99 -22.92 12.46
N ALA A 379 -26.11 -23.39 11.56
CA ALA A 379 -26.26 -24.69 10.92
C ALA A 379 -26.17 -25.84 11.94
N ALA A 380 -25.26 -25.73 12.92
CA ALA A 380 -25.13 -26.70 14.00
C ALA A 380 -26.37 -26.77 14.91
N GLU A 381 -26.98 -25.62 15.22
CA GLU A 381 -28.24 -25.53 15.98
C GLU A 381 -29.42 -26.18 15.23
N MET A 382 -29.49 -26.02 13.90
CA MET A 382 -30.60 -26.54 13.08
C MET A 382 -30.53 -28.05 12.84
N LEU A 383 -29.35 -28.66 12.85
CA LEU A 383 -29.15 -30.07 12.54
C LEU A 383 -29.07 -30.97 13.80
N ASP A 384 -29.30 -30.42 15.00
CA ASP A 384 -29.08 -31.08 16.31
C ASP A 384 -27.73 -31.83 16.38
N THR A 385 -26.76 -31.38 15.57
CA THR A 385 -25.43 -31.96 15.46
C THR A 385 -24.51 -31.19 16.40
N SER A 386 -24.97 -30.99 17.63
CA SER A 386 -24.22 -30.35 18.73
C SER A 386 -22.97 -31.14 19.12
N VAL A 387 -22.85 -32.38 18.63
CA VAL A 387 -21.70 -33.26 18.82
C VAL A 387 -20.60 -32.91 17.80
N GLY A 388 -19.92 -31.78 18.02
CA GLY A 388 -18.59 -31.52 17.43
C GLY A 388 -18.43 -30.27 16.56
N CYS A 389 -19.38 -29.32 16.60
CA CYS A 389 -19.11 -27.95 16.14
C CYS A 389 -18.49 -27.17 17.32
N HIS A 390 -17.21 -26.80 17.18
CA HIS A 390 -16.53 -25.94 18.15
C HIS A 390 -16.54 -24.51 17.59
N PRO A 391 -17.35 -23.60 18.16
CA PRO A 391 -17.49 -22.26 17.61
C PRO A 391 -16.18 -21.48 17.71
N VAL A 392 -15.89 -20.69 16.68
CA VAL A 392 -14.75 -19.77 16.66
C VAL A 392 -14.93 -18.69 17.73
N SER A 393 -13.88 -18.38 18.48
CA SER A 393 -13.95 -17.38 19.56
C SER A 393 -13.89 -15.96 19.01
N TYR A 394 -15.03 -15.25 19.03
CA TYR A 394 -15.11 -13.83 18.66
C TYR A 394 -14.25 -12.93 19.58
N VAL A 395 -14.13 -13.30 20.86
CA VAL A 395 -13.33 -12.56 21.83
C VAL A 395 -11.85 -12.61 21.45
N ALA A 396 -11.35 -13.78 21.03
CA ALA A 396 -9.97 -13.92 20.60
C ALA A 396 -9.65 -13.05 19.38
N HIS A 397 -10.58 -12.97 18.41
CA HIS A 397 -10.43 -12.13 17.22
C HIS A 397 -10.41 -10.64 17.60
N LEU A 398 -11.35 -10.21 18.43
CA LEU A 398 -11.45 -8.82 18.87
C LEU A 398 -10.23 -8.37 19.66
N THR A 399 -9.82 -9.14 20.66
CA THR A 399 -8.69 -8.78 21.53
C THR A 399 -7.35 -8.90 20.80
N GLY A 400 -7.21 -9.87 19.88
CA GLY A 400 -6.10 -9.91 18.94
C GLY A 400 -6.04 -8.68 18.03
N ALA A 401 -7.18 -8.25 17.46
CA ALA A 401 -7.24 -7.03 16.66
C ALA A 401 -6.89 -5.77 17.46
N LEU A 402 -7.36 -5.64 18.71
CA LEU A 402 -7.01 -4.52 19.59
C LEU A 402 -5.51 -4.50 19.90
N ALA A 403 -4.90 -5.68 20.12
CA ALA A 403 -3.45 -5.80 20.29
C ALA A 403 -2.70 -5.40 19.01
N GLY A 404 -3.17 -5.83 17.84
CA GLY A 404 -2.58 -5.44 16.56
C GLY A 404 -2.69 -3.96 16.26
N LEU A 405 -3.84 -3.34 16.57
CA LEU A 405 -4.04 -1.90 16.42
C LEU A 405 -3.11 -1.12 17.35
N THR A 406 -2.97 -1.55 18.61
CA THR A 406 -2.09 -0.87 19.58
C THR A 406 -0.62 -1.14 19.29
N ILE A 407 -0.17 -2.40 19.35
CA ILE A 407 1.24 -2.79 19.14
C ILE A 407 1.70 -2.53 17.69
N GLY A 408 0.83 -2.67 16.70
CA GLY A 408 1.16 -2.35 15.30
C GLY A 408 1.52 -0.88 15.15
N LEU A 409 0.78 0.03 15.77
CA LEU A 409 1.14 1.46 15.80
C LEU A 409 2.51 1.70 16.48
N LEU A 410 2.89 0.85 17.44
CA LEU A 410 4.17 0.95 18.15
C LEU A 410 5.36 0.36 17.39
N VAL A 411 5.15 -0.73 16.67
CA VAL A 411 6.25 -1.51 16.13
C VAL A 411 6.47 -1.17 14.67
N LEU A 412 5.43 -0.84 13.92
CA LEU A 412 5.55 -0.49 12.51
C LEU A 412 6.33 0.83 12.36
N LYS A 413 7.18 0.86 11.34
CA LYS A 413 8.11 1.98 11.11
C LYS A 413 7.31 3.19 10.65
N ASN A 414 7.13 4.17 11.52
CA ASN A 414 6.49 5.44 11.16
C ASN A 414 7.55 6.37 10.56
N PHE A 415 7.41 6.73 9.28
CA PHE A 415 8.44 7.49 8.54
C PHE A 415 8.34 9.01 8.73
N GLU A 416 7.23 9.52 9.25
CA GLU A 416 7.09 10.90 9.69
C GLU A 416 6.38 10.96 11.05
N GLN A 417 7.12 11.06 12.17
CA GLN A 417 6.50 11.22 13.48
C GLN A 417 6.27 12.68 13.84
N LYS A 418 5.01 13.08 14.01
CA LYS A 418 4.65 14.35 14.67
C LYS A 418 4.56 14.15 16.19
N LEU A 419 4.80 15.21 16.97
CA LEU A 419 4.78 15.16 18.45
C LEU A 419 3.48 14.59 19.04
N HIS A 420 2.32 14.89 18.42
CA HIS A 420 1.02 14.38 18.86
C HIS A 420 0.88 12.86 18.68
N GLU A 421 1.54 12.29 17.67
CA GLU A 421 1.55 10.84 17.43
C GLU A 421 2.33 10.10 18.51
N GLN A 422 3.36 10.74 19.09
CA GLN A 422 4.14 10.18 20.20
C GLN A 422 3.32 10.08 21.50
N LEU A 423 2.40 11.03 21.75
CA LEU A 423 1.52 10.96 22.93
C LEU A 423 0.51 9.82 22.81
N ILE A 424 -0.15 9.68 21.64
CA ILE A 424 -1.07 8.57 21.35
C ILE A 424 -0.36 7.22 21.55
N TRP A 425 0.90 7.14 21.15
CA TRP A 425 1.78 5.99 21.35
C TRP A 425 1.88 5.54 22.80
N TRP A 426 2.24 6.45 23.70
CA TRP A 426 2.40 6.13 25.12
C TRP A 426 1.08 5.77 25.79
N ILE A 427 -0.01 6.41 25.37
CA ILE A 427 -1.36 6.07 25.85
C ILE A 427 -1.73 4.66 25.38
N ALA A 428 -1.56 4.33 24.10
CA ALA A 428 -1.87 3.01 23.55
C ALA A 428 -1.05 1.90 24.23
N LEU A 429 0.26 2.13 24.44
CA LEU A 429 1.12 1.21 25.16
C LEU A 429 0.69 1.05 26.62
N GLY A 430 0.36 2.15 27.29
CA GLY A 430 -0.11 2.14 28.68
C GLY A 430 -1.41 1.35 28.85
N VAL A 431 -2.37 1.54 27.94
CA VAL A 431 -3.63 0.79 27.93
C VAL A 431 -3.39 -0.70 27.67
N TYR A 432 -2.59 -1.05 26.65
CA TYR A 432 -2.27 -2.45 26.37
C TYR A 432 -1.58 -3.13 27.55
N ALA A 433 -0.60 -2.48 28.17
CA ALA A 433 0.09 -3.00 29.34
C ALA A 433 -0.86 -3.18 30.54
N ALA A 434 -1.72 -2.19 30.81
CA ALA A 434 -2.71 -2.28 31.89
C ALA A 434 -3.69 -3.44 31.69
N CYS A 435 -4.24 -3.60 30.49
CA CYS A 435 -5.14 -4.71 30.16
C CYS A 435 -4.44 -6.07 30.27
N THR A 436 -3.20 -6.17 29.80
CA THR A 436 -2.41 -7.40 29.86
C THR A 436 -2.08 -7.77 31.31
N ILE A 437 -1.62 -6.81 32.11
CA ILE A 437 -1.34 -7.01 33.55
C ILE A 437 -2.61 -7.43 34.28
N PHE A 438 -3.74 -6.75 34.03
CA PHE A 438 -5.02 -7.12 34.61
C PHE A 438 -5.40 -8.57 34.26
N ALA A 439 -5.32 -8.96 32.99
CA ALA A 439 -5.67 -10.32 32.56
C ALA A 439 -4.74 -11.38 33.16
N ILE A 440 -3.43 -11.08 33.28
CA ILE A 440 -2.48 -11.97 33.95
C ILE A 440 -2.86 -12.12 35.44
N LEU A 441 -3.10 -11.02 36.14
CA LEU A 441 -3.52 -11.03 37.54
C LEU A 441 -4.85 -11.76 37.73
N PHE A 442 -5.80 -11.58 36.81
CA PHE A 442 -7.07 -12.31 36.81
C PHE A 442 -6.85 -13.83 36.75
N ASN A 443 -5.97 -14.30 35.85
CA ASN A 443 -5.68 -15.73 35.73
C ASN A 443 -4.90 -16.31 36.93
N ILE A 444 -4.08 -15.49 37.60
CA ILE A 444 -3.34 -15.91 38.80
C ILE A 444 -4.24 -15.91 40.04
N CYS A 445 -5.09 -14.89 40.21
CA CYS A 445 -5.92 -14.70 41.40
C CYS A 445 -7.24 -15.49 41.36
N SER A 446 -7.72 -15.85 40.16
CA SER A 446 -8.95 -16.62 39.96
C SER A 446 -8.68 -17.96 39.25
N PRO A 447 -7.87 -18.87 39.83
CA PRO A 447 -7.64 -20.19 39.24
C PRO A 447 -8.88 -21.10 39.36
N SER A 448 -9.85 -20.73 40.21
CA SER A 448 -10.94 -21.58 40.71
C SER A 448 -12.15 -21.77 39.80
N TYR A 449 -12.04 -21.54 38.48
CA TYR A 449 -12.98 -22.19 37.54
C TYR A 449 -12.60 -23.67 37.30
N ALA A 450 -11.49 -24.11 37.90
CA ALA A 450 -11.14 -25.51 38.06
C ALA A 450 -11.89 -26.12 39.26
N ASP A 451 -13.14 -26.53 39.07
CA ASP A 451 -13.64 -27.83 39.55
C ASP A 451 -14.97 -28.16 38.83
N PRO A 452 -15.13 -29.39 38.29
CA PRO A 452 -16.34 -29.84 37.60
C PRO A 452 -17.56 -30.01 38.51
#